data_AF-A0A9X1H6N6-F1
#
_entry.id   AF-A0A9X1H6N6-F1
#
_cell.length_a   1.000
_cell.length_b   1.000
_cell.length_c   1.000
_cell.angle_alpha   90.00
_cell.angle_beta   90.00
_cell.angle_gamma   90.00
#
_symmetry.space_group_name_H-M   'P 1'
#
loop_
_entity.id
_entity.type
_entity.pdbx_description
1 polymer ?
#
loop_
_entity_poly.entity_id
_entity_poly.type
_entity_poly.pdbx_seq_one_letter_code
_entity_poly.pdbx_strand_id
1 'polypeptide(L)'
;MKALERSNYSGYRVSDAFNEIILKSITSYSGKRREKLKSFFLDLQQGGCVSGMISEFIYHTDCKAFYIEHIDDLENIRTELEEAIGEPIENRFQAPHYTFVCWLCFEEYCYELYSRLFE
;
A
#
# COMPACT_ATOMS: atom_id res chain seq x y z
N MET A 1 -14.12 -0.69 7.04
CA MET A 1 -13.98 -1.07 8.47
C MET A 1 -13.55 0.20 9.17
N LYS A 2 -14.28 0.68 10.19
CA LYS A 2 -13.99 1.98 10.83
C LYS A 2 -12.54 2.22 11.24
N ALA A 3 -11.76 1.16 11.47
CA ALA A 3 -10.34 1.25 11.81
C ALA A 3 -9.44 1.59 10.62
N LEU A 4 -9.78 1.11 9.41
CA LEU A 4 -9.05 1.42 8.17
C LEU A 4 -9.41 2.82 7.63
N GLU A 5 -10.63 3.28 7.92
CA GLU A 5 -11.15 4.61 7.56
C GLU A 5 -10.48 5.77 8.34
N ARG A 6 -9.54 5.47 9.25
CA ARG A 6 -8.83 6.48 10.04
C ARG A 6 -7.44 6.81 9.50
N SER A 7 -7.01 6.24 8.36
CA SER A 7 -5.71 6.55 7.76
C SER A 7 -5.49 8.05 7.54
N ASN A 8 -4.26 8.53 7.65
CA ASN A 8 -3.90 9.88 7.18
C ASN A 8 -4.23 10.07 5.69
N TYR A 9 -4.28 8.97 4.93
CA TYR A 9 -4.61 8.93 3.51
C TYR A 9 -6.11 8.70 3.23
N SER A 10 -6.97 8.71 4.25
CA SER A 10 -8.42 8.47 4.10
C SER A 10 -9.14 9.53 3.25
N GLY A 11 -8.49 10.67 2.97
CA GLY A 11 -9.00 11.68 2.02
C GLY A 11 -8.81 11.32 0.55
N TYR A 12 -7.94 10.37 0.24
CA TYR A 12 -7.69 9.90 -1.13
C TYR A 12 -8.64 8.77 -1.50
N ARG A 13 -9.15 8.78 -2.74
CA ARG A 13 -10.06 7.74 -3.24
C ARG A 13 -9.36 6.40 -3.40
N VAL A 14 -8.04 6.40 -3.67
CA VAL A 14 -7.22 5.19 -3.74
C VAL A 14 -7.22 4.39 -2.43
N SER A 15 -7.50 5.03 -1.28
CA SER A 15 -7.55 4.35 0.02
C SER A 15 -8.65 3.28 0.09
N ASP A 16 -9.78 3.47 -0.61
CA ASP A 16 -10.83 2.46 -0.70
C ASP A 16 -10.33 1.21 -1.43
N ALA A 17 -9.63 1.41 -2.55
CA ALA A 17 -9.04 0.32 -3.32
C ALA A 17 -7.96 -0.42 -2.51
N PHE A 18 -7.12 0.30 -1.77
CA PHE A 18 -6.15 -0.31 -0.85
C PHE A 18 -6.81 -1.13 0.25
N ASN A 19 -7.92 -0.65 0.81
CA ASN A 19 -8.68 -1.41 1.81
C ASN A 19 -9.22 -2.72 1.23
N GLU A 20 -9.70 -2.72 -0.01
CA GLU A 20 -10.15 -3.93 -0.69
C GLU A 20 -9.00 -4.93 -0.89
N ILE A 21 -7.83 -4.46 -1.33
CA ILE A 21 -6.62 -5.28 -1.48
C ILE A 21 -6.25 -5.92 -0.13
N ILE A 22 -6.14 -5.12 0.94
CA ILE A 22 -5.81 -5.64 2.29
C ILE A 22 -6.84 -6.69 2.73
N LEU A 23 -8.13 -6.41 2.58
CA LEU A 23 -9.19 -7.34 3.01
C LEU A 23 -9.15 -8.66 2.25
N LYS A 24 -8.77 -8.64 0.96
CA LYS A 24 -8.55 -9.84 0.16
C LYS A 24 -7.28 -10.57 0.60
N SER A 25 -6.16 -9.87 0.78
CA SER A 25 -4.88 -10.45 1.18
C SER A 25 -4.94 -11.15 2.54
N ILE A 26 -5.66 -10.59 3.54
CA ILE A 26 -5.76 -11.22 4.86
C ILE A 26 -6.58 -12.51 4.88
N THR A 27 -7.30 -12.86 3.79
CA THR A 27 -8.11 -14.09 3.76
C THR A 27 -7.26 -15.36 3.86
N SER A 28 -6.02 -15.33 3.40
CA SER A 28 -5.05 -16.44 3.47
C SER A 28 -4.45 -16.64 4.87
N TYR A 29 -4.60 -15.67 5.77
CA TYR A 29 -4.05 -15.73 7.12
C TYR A 29 -5.00 -16.45 8.10
N SER A 30 -4.43 -17.04 9.15
CA SER A 30 -5.18 -17.76 10.20
C SER A 30 -5.47 -16.86 11.41
N GLY A 31 -6.47 -17.24 12.21
CA GLY A 31 -6.83 -16.52 13.45
C GLY A 31 -7.95 -15.49 13.29
N LYS A 32 -8.14 -14.67 14.33
CA LYS A 32 -9.12 -13.56 14.33
C LYS A 32 -8.65 -12.44 13.41
N ARG A 33 -9.60 -11.64 12.92
CA ARG A 33 -9.31 -10.57 11.95
C ARG A 33 -8.17 -9.62 12.36
N ARG A 34 -8.09 -9.24 13.63
CA ARG A 34 -7.00 -8.38 14.14
C ARG A 34 -5.63 -9.06 14.09
N GLU A 35 -5.57 -10.36 14.37
CA GLU A 35 -4.35 -11.17 14.27
C GLU A 35 -3.93 -11.31 12.79
N LYS A 36 -4.89 -11.61 11.91
CA LYS A 36 -4.66 -11.67 10.46
C LYS A 36 -4.08 -10.37 9.90
N LEU A 37 -4.65 -9.21 10.27
CA LEU A 37 -4.13 -7.90 9.88
C LEU A 37 -2.70 -7.69 10.38
N LYS A 38 -2.44 -7.99 11.65
CA LYS A 38 -1.10 -7.84 12.23
C LYS A 38 -0.07 -8.71 11.49
N SER A 39 -0.40 -9.98 11.24
CA SER A 39 0.48 -10.90 10.51
C SER A 39 0.73 -10.43 9.08
N PHE A 40 -0.32 -10.00 8.36
CA PHE A 40 -0.17 -9.45 7.02
C PHE A 40 0.75 -8.23 6.97
N PHE A 41 0.56 -7.26 7.87
CA PHE A 41 1.40 -6.07 7.91
C PHE A 41 2.86 -6.39 8.27
N LEU A 42 3.11 -7.34 9.18
CA LEU A 42 4.45 -7.78 9.52
C LEU A 42 5.15 -8.46 8.34
N ASP A 43 4.43 -9.31 7.60
CA ASP A 43 4.98 -9.96 6.40
C ASP A 43 5.29 -8.93 5.29
N LEU A 44 4.40 -7.94 5.10
CA LEU A 44 4.61 -6.87 4.12
C LEU A 44 5.88 -6.07 4.42
N GLN A 45 6.23 -5.86 5.68
CA GLN A 45 7.47 -5.17 6.06
C GLN A 45 8.75 -6.00 5.81
N GLN A 46 8.66 -7.32 5.59
CA GLN A 46 9.84 -8.16 5.32
C GLN A 46 10.29 -8.09 3.86
N GLY A 47 9.35 -7.89 2.93
CA GLY A 47 9.66 -8.00 1.50
C GLY A 47 8.84 -7.09 0.58
N GLY A 48 7.87 -6.35 1.09
CA GLY A 48 7.05 -5.42 0.31
C GLY A 48 6.28 -6.09 -0.84
N CYS A 49 5.73 -5.25 -1.72
CA CYS A 49 5.06 -5.66 -2.94
C CYS A 49 6.01 -6.35 -3.92
N VAL A 50 7.30 -5.99 -3.90
CA VAL A 50 8.33 -6.58 -4.77
C VAL A 50 8.50 -8.09 -4.55
N SER A 51 8.15 -8.61 -3.36
CA SER A 51 8.13 -10.05 -3.07
C SER A 51 7.06 -10.83 -3.85
N GLY A 52 6.11 -10.13 -4.47
CA GLY A 52 4.96 -10.73 -5.15
C GLY A 52 3.83 -11.15 -4.20
N MET A 53 3.83 -10.71 -2.94
CA MET A 53 2.75 -11.05 -2.00
C MET A 53 1.42 -10.33 -2.28
N ILE A 54 1.44 -9.22 -3.03
CA ILE A 54 0.25 -8.43 -3.38
C ILE A 54 -0.15 -8.75 -4.81
N SER A 55 -1.16 -9.62 -4.98
CA SER A 55 -1.56 -10.15 -6.29
C SER A 55 -1.84 -9.09 -7.35
N GLU A 56 -2.46 -7.99 -6.93
CA GLU A 56 -2.87 -6.85 -7.76
C GLU A 56 -1.67 -6.11 -8.35
N PHE A 57 -0.49 -6.24 -7.72
CA PHE A 57 0.72 -5.54 -8.13
C PHE A 57 1.82 -6.47 -8.65
N ILE A 58 1.51 -7.74 -8.94
CA ILE A 58 2.44 -8.68 -9.59
C ILE A 58 2.48 -8.44 -11.10
N TYR A 59 1.32 -8.34 -11.75
CA TYR A 59 1.24 -8.19 -13.20
C TYR A 59 1.31 -6.72 -13.60
N HIS A 60 2.33 -6.37 -14.38
CA HIS A 60 2.55 -5.00 -14.82
C HIS A 60 1.36 -4.36 -15.54
N THR A 61 0.55 -5.15 -16.26
CA THR A 61 -0.64 -4.64 -16.97
C THR A 61 -1.73 -4.20 -15.99
N ASP A 62 -2.00 -4.99 -14.96
CA ASP A 62 -3.02 -4.70 -13.95
C ASP A 62 -2.55 -3.54 -13.06
N CYS A 63 -1.27 -3.54 -12.69
CA CYS A 63 -0.65 -2.46 -11.93
C CYS A 63 -0.67 -1.12 -12.71
N LYS A 64 -0.47 -1.17 -14.03
CA LYS A 64 -0.59 0.02 -14.90
C LYS A 64 -2.02 0.53 -14.97
N ALA A 65 -3.02 -0.36 -15.07
CA ALA A 65 -4.42 0.04 -15.07
C ALA A 65 -4.82 0.71 -13.75
N PHE A 66 -4.43 0.10 -12.62
CA PHE A 66 -4.63 0.66 -11.28
C PHE A 66 -3.97 2.05 -11.15
N TYR A 67 -2.73 2.18 -11.61
CA TYR A 67 -2.02 3.46 -11.58
C TYR A 67 -2.76 4.54 -12.39
N ILE A 68 -3.21 4.22 -13.61
CA ILE A 68 -3.93 5.19 -14.45
C ILE A 68 -5.25 5.62 -13.79
N GLU A 69 -5.96 4.69 -13.15
CA GLU A 69 -7.23 4.97 -12.47
C GLU A 69 -7.05 5.91 -11.27
N HIS A 70 -5.94 5.79 -10.55
CA HIS A 70 -5.69 6.49 -9.30
C HIS A 70 -4.49 7.45 -9.35
N ILE A 71 -4.08 7.89 -10.55
CA ILE A 71 -2.82 8.59 -10.76
C ILE A 71 -2.67 9.85 -9.91
N ASP A 72 -3.72 10.66 -9.82
CA ASP A 72 -3.68 11.92 -9.07
C ASP A 72 -3.46 11.64 -7.57
N ASP A 73 -4.17 10.67 -7.01
CA ASP A 73 -4.03 10.29 -5.60
C ASP A 73 -2.63 9.73 -5.32
N LEU A 74 -2.14 8.84 -6.18
CA LEU A 74 -0.86 8.17 -6.03
C LEU A 74 0.32 9.14 -6.13
N GLU A 75 0.33 10.05 -7.11
CA GLU A 75 1.39 11.04 -7.25
C GLU A 75 1.35 12.11 -6.15
N ASN A 76 0.16 12.46 -5.66
CA ASN A 76 0.02 13.36 -4.52
C ASN A 76 0.57 12.73 -3.24
N ILE A 77 0.22 11.48 -2.94
CA ILE A 77 0.78 10.73 -1.80
C ILE A 77 2.31 10.66 -1.89
N ARG A 78 2.84 10.31 -3.07
CA ARG A 78 4.30 10.29 -3.29
C ARG A 78 4.92 11.66 -3.03
N THR A 79 4.32 12.72 -3.54
CA THR A 79 4.83 14.09 -3.38
C THR A 79 4.84 14.51 -1.91
N GLU A 80 3.75 14.25 -1.18
CA GLU A 80 3.66 14.52 0.27
C GLU A 80 4.73 13.75 1.06
N LEU A 81 5.01 12.50 0.67
CA LEU A 81 6.08 11.70 1.29
C LEU A 81 7.47 12.27 1.00
N GLU A 82 7.77 12.61 -0.25
CA GLU A 82 9.04 13.21 -0.65
C GLU A 82 9.25 14.57 0.05
N GLU A 83 8.20 15.38 0.20
CA GLU A 83 8.24 16.64 0.95
C GLU A 83 8.49 16.42 2.44
N ALA A 84 7.87 15.41 3.05
CA ALA A 84 8.07 15.09 4.46
C ALA A 84 9.48 14.56 4.77
N ILE A 85 10.05 13.76 3.86
CA ILE A 85 11.43 13.24 3.97
C ILE A 85 12.45 14.34 3.62
N GLY A 86 12.10 15.25 2.72
CA GLY A 86 12.96 16.33 2.23
C GLY A 86 13.86 15.93 1.06
N GLU A 87 13.68 14.73 0.50
CA GLU A 87 14.41 14.25 -0.69
C GLU A 87 13.54 13.30 -1.53
N PRO A 88 13.83 13.15 -2.85
CA PRO A 88 13.13 12.21 -3.72
C PRO A 88 13.32 10.75 -3.27
N ILE A 89 12.25 9.95 -3.36
CA ILE A 89 12.32 8.53 -3.02
C ILE A 89 12.87 7.76 -4.21
N GLU A 90 13.96 7.03 -3.97
CA GLU A 90 14.65 6.27 -5.02
C GLU A 90 13.86 5.01 -5.42
N ASN A 91 13.63 4.84 -6.72
CA ASN A 91 13.14 3.59 -7.30
C ASN A 91 14.27 2.54 -7.40
N ARG A 92 14.62 1.97 -6.25
CA ARG A 92 15.76 1.04 -6.07
C ARG A 92 15.71 -0.20 -6.96
N PHE A 93 14.52 -0.66 -7.33
CA PHE A 93 14.33 -1.85 -8.15
C PHE A 93 14.23 -1.55 -9.64
N GLN A 94 14.36 -0.27 -10.05
CA GLN A 94 14.21 0.18 -11.42
C GLN A 94 12.90 -0.33 -12.07
N ALA A 95 11.86 -0.49 -11.25
CA ALA A 95 10.55 -0.89 -11.74
C ALA A 95 9.99 0.19 -12.67
N PRO A 96 9.08 -0.14 -13.60
CA PRO A 96 8.33 0.88 -14.31
C PRO A 96 7.71 1.88 -13.33
N HIS A 97 7.70 3.17 -13.67
CA HIS A 97 7.24 4.25 -12.77
C HIS A 97 5.89 3.94 -12.12
N TYR A 98 4.91 3.51 -12.92
CA TYR A 98 3.58 3.14 -12.42
C TYR A 98 3.62 2.00 -11.38
N THR A 99 4.52 1.03 -11.54
CA THR A 99 4.69 -0.07 -10.58
C THR A 99 5.34 0.42 -9.30
N PHE A 100 6.40 1.22 -9.42
CA PHE A 100 7.08 1.81 -8.29
C PHE A 100 6.13 2.66 -7.43
N VAL A 101 5.35 3.55 -8.04
CA VAL A 101 4.45 4.45 -7.30
C VAL A 101 3.33 3.66 -6.61
N CYS A 102 2.73 2.67 -7.29
CA CYS A 102 1.74 1.79 -6.67
C CYS A 102 2.30 1.07 -5.44
N TRP A 103 3.50 0.49 -5.55
CA TRP A 103 4.15 -0.20 -4.44
C TRP A 103 4.44 0.75 -3.28
N LEU A 104 5.07 1.90 -3.57
CA LEU A 104 5.41 2.91 -2.59
C LEU A 104 4.19 3.35 -1.78
N CYS A 105 3.13 3.78 -2.47
CA CYS A 105 1.94 4.33 -1.81
C CYS A 105 1.20 3.25 -1.01
N PHE A 106 1.13 2.02 -1.52
CA PHE A 106 0.47 0.93 -0.81
C PHE A 106 1.24 0.48 0.43
N GLU A 107 2.57 0.36 0.33
CA GLU A 107 3.43 -0.02 1.45
C GLU A 107 3.39 1.04 2.55
N GLU A 108 3.48 2.32 2.19
CA GLU A 108 3.34 3.43 3.13
C GLU A 108 1.96 3.41 3.80
N TYR A 109 0.88 3.25 3.03
CA TYR A 109 -0.47 3.16 3.57
C TYR A 109 -0.59 2.02 4.60
N CYS A 110 -0.01 0.85 4.30
CA CYS A 110 -0.01 -0.28 5.21
C CYS A 110 0.87 -0.06 6.45
N TYR A 111 2.02 0.59 6.30
CA TYR A 111 2.90 0.95 7.41
C TYR A 111 2.21 1.90 8.38
N GLU A 112 1.58 2.95 7.85
CA GLU A 112 0.81 3.94 8.63
C GLU A 112 -0.34 3.29 9.41
N LEU A 113 -1.08 2.38 8.76
CA LEU A 113 -2.13 1.60 9.41
C LEU A 113 -1.56 0.66 10.48
N TYR A 114 -0.42 0.02 10.24
CA TYR A 114 0.22 -0.85 11.21
C TYR A 114 0.58 -0.08 12.48
N SER A 115 1.32 1.03 12.32
CA SER A 115 1.74 1.87 13.44
C SER A 115 0.53 2.37 14.22
N ARG A 116 -0.53 2.87 13.55
CA ARG A 116 -1.72 3.33 14.28
C ARG A 116 -2.47 2.21 15.03
N LEU A 117 -2.55 1.01 14.46
CA LEU A 117 -3.39 -0.06 15.00
C LEU A 117 -2.70 -0.94 16.02
N PHE A 118 -1.37 -0.97 16.03
CA PHE A 118 -0.57 -1.95 16.78
C PHE A 118 0.61 -1.37 17.56
N GLU A 119 0.94 -0.09 17.37
CA GLU A 119 1.94 0.66 18.17
C GLU A 119 1.26 1.79 18.96
#